data_AF-A0ABD0Q3F8-F1
#
_entry.id   AF-A0ABD0Q3F8-F1
#
_cell.length_a   1.000
_cell.length_b   1.000
_cell.length_c   1.000
_cell.angle_alpha   90.00
_cell.angle_beta   90.00
_cell.angle_gamma   90.00
#
_symmetry.space_group_name_H-M   'P 1'
#
loop_
_entity.id
_entity.type
_entity.pdbx_description
1 polymer ?
#
loop_
_entity_poly.entity_id
_entity_poly.type
_entity_poly.pdbx_seq_one_letter_code
_entity_poly.pdbx_strand_id
1 'polypeptide(L)' 'LLYKAIDSNRENMGPIYNYRVEISIFFIIYIIIIAFFMMNIFVGFVIVTFQEQGEKEYKNCELDKNQ' A
#
# COMPACT_ATOMS: atom_id res chain seq x y z
N LEU A 1 -15.30 -1.82 9.88
CA LEU A 1 -15.52 -2.71 8.71
C LEU A 1 -15.29 -4.17 9.06
N LEU A 2 -14.08 -4.55 9.52
CA LEU A 2 -13.75 -5.92 9.92
C LEU A 2 -14.77 -6.58 10.88
N TYR A 3 -15.00 -5.99 12.05
CA TYR A 3 -15.92 -6.57 13.04
C TYR A 3 -17.35 -6.72 12.51
N LYS A 4 -17.84 -5.73 11.76
CA LYS A 4 -19.15 -5.79 11.10
C LYS A 4 -19.22 -6.92 10.05
N ALA A 5 -18.11 -7.23 9.40
CA ALA A 5 -18.01 -8.33 8.45
C ALA A 5 -17.94 -9.70 9.16
N ILE A 6 -17.21 -9.80 10.28
CA ILE A 6 -17.14 -11.01 11.11
C ILE A 6 -18.52 -11.36 11.68
N ASP A 7 -19.29 -10.37 12.12
CA ASP A 7 -20.60 -10.59 12.71
C ASP A 7 -21.74 -10.72 11.66
N SER A 8 -21.41 -10.72 10.36
CA SER A 8 -22.41 -10.67 9.29
C SER A 8 -23.19 -11.98 9.11
N ASN A 9 -24.52 -11.89 9.15
CA ASN A 9 -25.43 -13.02 8.95
C ASN A 9 -25.97 -13.05 7.48
N ARG A 10 -27.16 -13.60 7.27
CA ARG A 10 -27.88 -13.60 5.99
C ARG A 10 -28.51 -12.23 5.71
N GLU A 11 -28.95 -12.03 4.47
CA GLU A 11 -29.64 -10.81 4.07
C GLU A 11 -30.85 -10.53 4.96
N ASN A 12 -31.04 -9.25 5.31
CA ASN A 12 -32.11 -8.76 6.18
C ASN A 12 -32.14 -9.34 7.61
N MET A 13 -31.04 -9.97 8.07
CA MET A 13 -30.89 -10.44 9.44
C MET A 13 -29.90 -9.58 10.23
N GLY A 14 -30.12 -9.48 11.54
CA GLY A 14 -29.18 -8.82 12.46
C GLY A 14 -27.83 -9.54 12.57
N PRO A 15 -26.79 -8.85 13.08
CA PRO A 15 -25.46 -9.44 13.27
C PRO A 15 -25.47 -10.52 14.35
N ILE A 16 -24.66 -11.55 14.17
CA ILE A 16 -24.41 -12.62 15.16
C ILE A 16 -22.94 -12.54 15.54
N TYR A 17 -22.67 -12.37 16.84
CA TYR A 17 -21.31 -12.23 17.36
C TYR A 17 -20.42 -13.41 16.95
N ASN A 18 -19.27 -13.12 16.32
CA ASN A 18 -18.26 -14.10 15.88
C ASN A 18 -18.79 -15.19 14.92
N TYR A 19 -19.81 -14.91 14.12
CA TYR A 19 -20.41 -15.90 13.23
C TYR A 19 -19.52 -16.30 12.04
N ARG A 20 -18.70 -15.37 11.50
CA ARG A 20 -17.84 -15.60 10.32
C ARG A 20 -16.41 -15.09 10.55
N VAL A 21 -15.73 -15.63 11.56
CA VAL A 21 -14.34 -15.25 11.89
C VAL A 21 -13.38 -15.45 10.71
N GLU A 22 -13.63 -16.42 9.82
CA GLU A 22 -12.83 -16.69 8.62
C GLU A 22 -12.68 -15.48 7.69
N ILE A 23 -13.68 -14.58 7.66
CA ILE A 23 -13.64 -13.34 6.86
C ILE A 23 -12.48 -12.43 7.31
N SER A 24 -12.02 -12.55 8.56
CA SER A 24 -10.88 -11.77 9.04
C SER A 24 -9.59 -12.02 8.26
N ILE A 25 -9.39 -13.26 7.80
CA ILE A 25 -8.20 -13.66 7.03
C ILE A 25 -8.15 -12.91 5.70
N PHE A 26 -9.31 -12.72 5.05
CA PHE A 26 -9.40 -11.93 3.82
C PHE A 26 -8.89 -10.49 4.01
N PHE A 27 -9.30 -9.83 5.09
CA PHE A 27 -8.85 -8.47 5.39
C PHE A 27 -7.35 -8.40 5.70
N ILE A 28 -6.81 -9.39 6.44
CA ILE A 28 -5.38 -9.43 6.76
C ILE A 28 -4.55 -9.56 5.48
N ILE A 29 -4.90 -10.51 4.60
CA ILE A 29 -4.21 -10.70 3.32
C ILE A 29 -4.32 -9.44 2.45
N TYR A 30 -5.52 -8.86 2.35
CA TYR A 30 -5.75 -7.64 1.58
C TYR A 30 -4.88 -6.48 2.06
N ILE A 31 -4.77 -6.26 3.38
CA ILE A 31 -3.94 -5.20 3.96
C ILE A 31 -2.46 -5.43 3.63
N ILE A 32 -1.96 -6.66 3.79
CA ILE A 32 -0.55 -6.99 3.50
C ILE A 32 -0.23 -6.73 2.02
N ILE A 33 -1.07 -7.23 1.11
CA ILE A 33 -0.86 -7.08 -0.33
C ILE A 33 -0.87 -5.60 -0.72
N ILE A 34 -1.87 -4.84 -0.28
CA ILE A 34 -1.96 -3.42 -0.62
C ILE A 34 -0.83 -2.62 0.00
N ALA A 35 -0.49 -2.85 1.26
CA ALA A 35 0.61 -2.14 1.91
C ALA A 35 1.94 -2.40 1.17
N PHE A 36 2.19 -3.63 0.75
CA PHE A 36 3.36 -3.98 -0.04
C PHE A 36 3.40 -3.25 -1.38
N PHE A 37 2.30 -3.26 -2.15
CA PHE A 37 2.23 -2.52 -3.40
C PHE A 37 2.37 -1.01 -3.23
N MET A 38 1.72 -0.43 -2.21
CA MET A 38 1.80 0.99 -1.90
C MET A 38 3.24 1.42 -1.58
N MET A 39 3.97 0.62 -0.80
CA MET A 39 5.37 0.89 -0.49
C MET A 39 6.26 0.83 -1.74
N ASN A 40 6.03 -0.14 -2.62
CA ASN A 40 6.80 -0.27 -3.86
C ASN A 40 6.53 0.87 -4.84
N ILE A 41 5.26 1.28 -4.98
CA ILE A 41 4.90 2.44 -5.80
C ILE A 41 5.53 3.71 -5.23
N PHE A 42 5.48 3.89 -3.91
CA PHE A 42 6.07 5.04 -3.25
C PHE A 42 7.58 5.11 -3.45
N VAL A 43 8.29 4.01 -3.23
CA VAL A 43 9.75 3.94 -3.46
C VAL A 43 10.08 4.19 -4.93
N GLY A 44 9.33 3.60 -5.86
CA GLY A 44 9.51 3.84 -7.30
C GLY A 44 9.35 5.32 -7.67
N PHE A 45 8.31 5.97 -7.17
CA PHE A 45 8.08 7.40 -7.38
C PHE A 45 9.22 8.27 -6.82
N VAL A 46 9.68 7.96 -5.61
CA VAL A 46 10.78 8.68 -4.96
C VAL A 46 12.08 8.52 -5.78
N ILE A 47 12.42 7.30 -6.20
CA ILE A 47 13.61 7.03 -7.04
C ILE A 47 13.57 7.83 -8.33
N VAL A 48 12.46 7.79 -9.08
CA VAL A 48 12.33 8.51 -10.35
C VAL A 48 12.49 10.02 -10.14
N THR A 49 11.88 10.56 -9.08
CA THR A 49 11.99 11.99 -8.76
C THR A 49 13.43 12.40 -8.44
N PHE A 50 14.15 11.59 -7.64
CA PHE A 50 15.55 11.86 -7.33
C PHE A 50 16.46 11.75 -8.57
N GLN A 51 16.19 10.82 -9.48
CA GLN A 51 16.93 10.72 -10.74
C GLN A 51 16.71 11.97 -11.60
N GLU A 52 15.47 12.44 -11.75
CA GLU A 52 15.16 13.63 -12.54
C GLU A 52 15.78 14.91 -11.95
N GLN A 53 15.73 15.05 -10.62
CA GLN A 53 16.37 16.18 -9.92
C GLN A 53 17.90 16.12 -10.06
N GLY A 54 18.50 14.95 -9.85
CA GLY A 54 19.94 14.74 -9.99
C GLY A 54 20.45 14.97 -11.41
N GLU A 55 19.72 14.52 -12.44
CA GLU A 55 20.09 14.78 -13.84
C GLU A 55 19.97 16.27 -14.23
N LYS A 56 18.97 16.98 -13.70
CA LYS A 56 18.81 18.42 -13.93
C LYS A 56 19.91 19.25 -13.26
N GLU A 57 20.31 18.87 -12.06
CA GLU A 57 21.42 19.52 -11.34
C GLU A 57 22.76 19.25 -12.04
N TYR A 58 22.97 18.04 -12.53
CA TYR A 58 24.18 17.64 -13.25
C TYR A 58 24.34 18.28 -14.63
N LYS A 59 23.24 18.64 -15.33
CA LYS A 59 23.32 19.37 -16.61
C LYS A 59 23.72 20.84 -16.45
N ASN A 60 23.56 21.42 -15.26
CA ASN A 60 23.89 22.84 -15.00
C ASN A 60 25.31 23.04 -14.44
N CYS A 61 26.08 21.98 -14.23
CA CYS A 61 27.51 22.04 -13.89
C CYS A 61 28.29 21.06 -14.78
N GLU A 62 29.21 21.55 -15.61
CA GLU A 62 30.19 20.74 -16.36
C GLU A 62 31.28 20.16 -15.42
N LEU A 63 30.88 19.47 -14.35
CA LEU A 63 31.82 18.80 -13.44
C LEU A 63 31.50 17.31 -13.38
N ASP A 64 32.49 16.52 -13.78
CA ASP A 64 32.48 15.07 -13.75
C ASP A 64 32.23 14.54 -12.33
N LYS A 65 31.51 13.42 -12.23
CA LYS A 65 30.91 12.84 -11.01
C LYS A 65 31.94 12.36 -9.99
N ASN A 66 33.23 12.52 -10.31
CA ASN A 66 34.39 11.99 -9.61
C ASN A 66 35.44 13.07 -9.24
N GLN A 67 35.09 14.36 -9.29
CA GLN A 67 35.97 15.45 -8.81
C GLN A 67 35.61 15.91 -7.40
#